data_AF-A0A7Y8UY02-F1
#
_entry.id   AF-A0A7Y8UY02-F1
#
_cell.length_a   1.000
_cell.length_b   1.000
_cell.length_c   1.000
_cell.angle_alpha   90.00
_cell.angle_beta   90.00
_cell.angle_gamma   90.00
#
_symmetry.space_group_name_H-M   'P 1'
#
loop_
_entity.id
_entity.type
_entity.pdbx_description
1 polymer ?
#
loop_
_entity_poly.entity_id
_entity_poly.type
_entity_poly.pdbx_seq_one_letter_code
_entity_poly.pdbx_strand_id
1 'polypeptide(L)'
;FFHPRFWLLWLGLGLLWLVTQLPYRALLTIGRLLGAGMYRVAGERRRIAARNLELCFPEKSAKERKQLLKENFASTGIAFFEMAMSWWWSRQRLARLAHVEGLEHLKQAQLDGKGVILMALHFTTLEIGAALLGQKHTIDGMYREHGNPLFDFIQRRGRERHNLDSLAVEREDVRGMLKLLRAGRAIWYAPDQDYGAKQSIFVPLFGIQA
;
A
#
# COMPACT_ATOMS: atom_id res chain seq x y z
N PHE A 1 -1.39 23.95 -10.23
CA PHE A 1 -2.37 23.58 -9.19
C PHE A 1 -2.63 24.69 -8.15
N PHE A 2 -2.73 25.98 -8.55
CA PHE A 2 -2.89 27.11 -7.60
C PHE A 2 -4.32 27.66 -7.50
N HIS A 3 -5.24 27.10 -8.27
CA HIS A 3 -6.66 27.48 -8.27
C HIS A 3 -7.29 27.28 -6.86
N PRO A 4 -8.19 28.17 -6.40
CA PRO A 4 -8.81 28.12 -5.06
C PRO A 4 -9.40 26.76 -4.67
N ARG A 5 -9.95 26.03 -5.65
CA ARG A 5 -10.46 24.66 -5.48
C ARG A 5 -9.46 23.66 -4.84
N PHE A 6 -8.17 23.97 -4.89
CA PHE A 6 -7.11 23.12 -4.36
C PHE A 6 -6.54 23.60 -3.01
N TRP A 7 -6.92 24.77 -2.52
CA TRP A 7 -6.29 25.37 -1.34
C TRP A 7 -6.46 24.52 -0.08
N LEU A 8 -7.65 23.96 0.15
CA LEU A 8 -7.88 23.06 1.29
C LEU A 8 -7.01 21.80 1.21
N LEU A 9 -6.85 21.24 0.01
CA LEU A 9 -5.99 20.08 -0.20
C LEU A 9 -4.51 20.43 0.02
N TRP A 10 -4.05 21.57 -0.48
CA TRP A 10 -2.70 22.06 -0.22
C TRP A 10 -2.44 22.30 1.27
N LEU A 11 -3.41 22.91 1.97
CA LEU A 11 -3.31 23.12 3.42
C LEU A 11 -3.20 21.79 4.16
N GLY A 12 -4.05 20.81 3.81
CA GLY A 12 -4.01 19.47 4.39
C GLY A 12 -2.68 18.74 4.12
N LEU A 13 -2.18 18.80 2.88
CA LEU A 13 -0.89 18.22 2.50
C LEU A 13 0.28 18.92 3.19
N GLY A 14 0.23 20.25 3.33
CA GLY A 14 1.23 21.04 4.03
C GLY A 14 1.29 20.71 5.52
N LEU A 15 0.14 20.59 6.17
CA LEU A 15 0.05 20.16 7.57
C LEU A 15 0.56 18.72 7.72
N LEU A 16 0.16 17.81 6.83
CA LEU A 16 0.64 16.43 6.84
C LEU A 16 2.17 16.35 6.65
N TRP A 17 2.72 17.16 5.75
CA TRP A 17 4.16 17.26 5.54
C TRP A 17 4.89 17.75 6.80
N LEU A 18 4.35 18.75 7.50
CA LEU A 18 4.90 19.23 8.77
C LEU A 18 4.91 18.13 9.83
N VAL A 19 3.79 17.43 10.00
CA VAL A 19 3.69 16.30 10.94
C VAL A 19 4.70 15.21 10.59
N THR A 20 4.88 14.92 9.29
CA THR A 20 5.80 13.90 8.79
C THR A 20 7.28 14.20 9.10
N GLN A 21 7.64 15.43 9.47
CA GLN A 21 9.01 15.76 9.89
C GLN A 21 9.35 15.16 11.26
N LEU A 22 8.35 14.85 12.09
CA LEU A 22 8.52 14.30 13.43
C LEU A 22 9.31 12.96 13.42
N PRO A 23 9.90 12.56 14.57
CA PRO A 23 10.57 11.27 14.70
C PRO A 23 9.62 10.10 14.44
N TYR A 24 10.15 8.99 13.92
CA TYR A 24 9.37 7.79 13.56
C TYR A 24 8.42 7.33 14.68
N ARG A 25 8.93 7.25 15.92
CA ARG A 25 8.13 6.83 17.08
C ARG A 25 6.93 7.75 17.34
N ALA A 26 7.09 9.06 17.16
CA ALA A 26 5.99 10.00 17.33
C ALA A 26 4.91 9.80 16.25
N LEU A 27 5.31 9.59 15.00
CA LEU A 27 4.39 9.27 13.91
C LEU A 27 3.61 7.98 14.17
N LEU A 28 4.27 6.94 14.68
CA LEU A 28 3.59 5.71 15.07
C LEU A 28 2.56 5.95 16.18
N THR A 29 2.91 6.71 17.22
CA THR A 29 1.98 7.04 18.30
C THR A 29 0.78 7.84 17.80
N ILE A 30 1.00 8.87 16.98
CA ILE A 30 -0.07 9.67 16.38
C ILE A 30 -0.94 8.78 15.46
N GLY A 31 -0.32 7.90 14.69
CA GLY A 31 -1.02 6.89 13.87
C GLY A 31 -1.91 5.97 14.68
N ARG A 32 -1.43 5.45 15.81
CA ARG A 32 -2.26 4.62 16.71
C ARG A 32 -3.44 5.41 17.28
N LEU A 33 -3.25 6.68 17.65
CA LEU A 33 -4.33 7.55 18.13
C LEU A 33 -5.36 7.84 17.04
N LEU A 34 -4.91 8.12 15.81
CA LEU A 34 -5.76 8.28 14.64
C LEU A 34 -6.59 7.00 14.40
N GLY A 35 -5.94 5.84 14.42
CA GLY A 35 -6.60 4.54 14.31
C GLY A 35 -7.65 4.29 15.40
N ALA A 36 -7.34 4.66 16.65
CA ALA A 36 -8.30 4.58 17.75
C ALA A 36 -9.49 5.55 17.57
N GLY A 37 -9.28 6.71 16.94
CA GLY A 37 -10.35 7.62 16.52
C GLY A 37 -11.22 7.00 15.44
N MET A 38 -10.59 6.49 14.37
CA MET A 38 -11.27 5.78 13.28
C MET A 38 -12.10 4.59 13.77
N TYR A 39 -11.60 3.83 14.73
CA TYR A 39 -12.34 2.71 15.34
C TYR A 39 -13.67 3.16 15.97
N ARG A 40 -13.74 4.39 16.50
CA ARG A 40 -14.96 4.93 17.09
C ARG A 40 -15.95 5.43 16.04
N VAL A 41 -15.46 6.12 15.01
CA VAL A 41 -16.31 6.84 14.04
C VAL A 41 -16.65 6.04 12.77
N ALA A 42 -15.75 5.15 12.32
CA ALA A 42 -15.91 4.39 11.08
C ALA A 42 -16.72 3.10 11.30
N GLY A 43 -17.98 3.24 11.71
CA GLY A 43 -18.85 2.13 12.13
C GLY A 43 -18.99 1.03 11.07
N GLU A 44 -19.17 1.39 9.81
CA GLU A 44 -19.29 0.43 8.71
C GLU A 44 -17.99 -0.35 8.48
N ARG A 45 -16.84 0.33 8.37
CA ARG A 45 -15.53 -0.31 8.20
C ARG A 45 -15.21 -1.22 9.38
N ARG A 46 -15.57 -0.81 10.60
CA ARG A 46 -15.42 -1.64 11.79
C ARG A 46 -16.25 -2.92 11.71
N ARG A 47 -17.50 -2.83 11.23
CA ARG A 47 -18.39 -4.00 11.06
C ARG A 47 -17.83 -4.98 10.03
N ILE A 48 -17.36 -4.47 8.88
CA ILE A 48 -16.77 -5.31 7.82
C ILE A 48 -15.52 -6.03 8.35
N ALA A 49 -14.57 -5.29 8.94
CA ALA A 49 -13.35 -5.88 9.47
C ALA A 49 -13.63 -6.88 10.61
N ALA A 50 -14.59 -6.59 11.49
CA ALA A 50 -15.02 -7.54 12.53
C ALA A 50 -15.54 -8.85 11.91
N ARG A 51 -16.39 -8.76 10.89
CA ARG A 51 -16.93 -9.94 10.20
C ARG A 51 -15.83 -10.74 9.50
N ASN A 52 -14.89 -10.08 8.85
CA ASN A 52 -13.75 -10.75 8.22
C ASN A 52 -12.91 -11.51 9.26
N LEU A 53 -12.67 -10.93 10.44
CA LEU A 53 -11.96 -11.60 11.53
C LEU A 53 -12.72 -12.79 12.11
N GLU A 54 -14.05 -12.74 12.19
CA GLU A 54 -14.87 -13.90 12.60
C GLU A 54 -14.76 -15.05 11.61
N LEU A 55 -14.77 -14.73 10.32
CA LEU A 55 -14.69 -15.69 9.22
C LEU A 55 -13.30 -16.30 9.08
N CYS A 56 -12.24 -15.48 9.16
CA CYS A 56 -10.86 -15.93 8.96
C CYS A 56 -10.26 -16.59 10.21
N PHE A 57 -10.74 -16.22 11.42
CA PHE A 57 -10.20 -16.69 12.70
C PHE A 57 -11.32 -17.20 13.63
N PRO A 58 -12.08 -18.24 13.23
CA PRO A 58 -13.17 -18.78 14.02
C PRO A 58 -12.69 -19.37 15.35
N GLU A 59 -11.46 -19.86 15.41
CA GLU A 59 -10.83 -20.47 16.59
C GLU A 59 -10.52 -19.48 17.72
N LYS A 60 -10.47 -18.17 17.41
CA LYS A 60 -10.18 -17.13 18.42
C LYS A 60 -11.42 -16.82 19.25
N SER A 61 -11.22 -16.42 20.50
CA SER A 61 -12.31 -15.88 21.31
C SER A 61 -12.78 -14.51 20.77
N ALA A 62 -13.99 -14.11 21.15
CA ALA A 62 -14.51 -12.78 20.82
C ALA A 62 -13.61 -11.65 21.35
N LYS A 63 -12.96 -11.86 22.52
CA LYS A 63 -12.03 -10.90 23.11
C LYS A 63 -10.76 -10.74 22.26
N GLU A 64 -10.18 -11.86 21.80
CA GLU A 64 -9.00 -11.84 20.94
C GLU A 64 -9.29 -11.21 19.58
N ARG A 65 -10.41 -11.56 18.93
CA ARG A 65 -10.84 -10.92 17.67
C ARG A 65 -11.05 -9.41 17.85
N LYS A 66 -11.66 -8.98 18.96
CA LYS A 66 -11.82 -7.56 19.26
C LYS A 66 -10.48 -6.85 19.48
N GLN A 67 -9.48 -7.51 20.06
CA GLN A 67 -8.14 -6.95 20.20
C GLN A 67 -7.45 -6.84 18.84
N LEU A 68 -7.50 -7.88 18.00
CA LEU A 68 -6.98 -7.85 16.63
C LEU A 68 -7.64 -6.74 15.80
N LEU A 69 -8.95 -6.54 15.95
CA LEU A 69 -9.66 -5.46 15.28
C LEU A 69 -9.11 -4.09 15.70
N LYS A 70 -8.88 -3.86 16.99
CA LYS A 70 -8.30 -2.60 17.47
C LYS A 70 -6.88 -2.38 16.94
N GLU A 71 -6.05 -3.42 16.93
CA GLU A 71 -4.69 -3.34 16.38
C GLU A 71 -4.72 -3.11 14.86
N ASN A 72 -5.64 -3.72 14.12
CA ASN A 72 -5.82 -3.47 12.68
C ASN A 72 -6.18 -2.00 12.40
N PHE A 73 -7.07 -1.40 13.19
CA PHE A 73 -7.37 0.02 13.11
C PHE A 73 -6.16 0.89 13.48
N ALA A 74 -5.40 0.52 14.51
CA ALA A 74 -4.16 1.20 14.89
C ALA A 74 -3.14 1.16 13.74
N SER A 75 -2.94 0.01 13.11
CA SER A 75 -2.09 -0.15 11.92
C SER A 75 -2.61 0.64 10.71
N THR A 76 -3.93 0.75 10.53
CA THR A 76 -4.51 1.57 9.47
C THR A 76 -4.22 3.06 9.69
N GLY A 77 -4.29 3.54 10.93
CA GLY A 77 -3.89 4.91 11.26
C GLY A 77 -2.38 5.15 11.09
N ILE A 78 -1.54 4.16 11.41
CA ILE A 78 -0.09 4.20 11.13
C ILE A 78 0.16 4.25 9.62
N ALA A 79 -0.53 3.42 8.82
CA ALA A 79 -0.40 3.35 7.36
C ALA A 79 -0.58 4.70 6.67
N PHE A 80 -1.49 5.52 7.19
CA PHE A 80 -1.68 6.89 6.69
C PHE A 80 -0.41 7.73 6.81
N PHE A 81 0.31 7.64 7.93
CA PHE A 81 1.59 8.32 8.10
C PHE A 81 2.71 7.60 7.35
N GLU A 82 2.68 6.28 7.23
CA GLU A 82 3.63 5.53 6.39
C GLU A 82 3.56 5.92 4.92
N MET A 83 2.37 6.15 4.38
CA MET A 83 2.17 6.74 3.06
C MET A 83 2.86 8.10 2.97
N ALA A 84 2.62 9.00 3.93
CA ALA A 84 3.25 10.32 3.98
C ALA A 84 4.79 10.24 4.07
N MET A 85 5.31 9.34 4.92
CA MET A 85 6.75 9.07 5.04
C MET A 85 7.32 8.60 3.70
N SER A 86 6.62 7.70 3.00
CA SER A 86 7.00 7.18 1.69
C SER A 86 7.06 8.25 0.62
N TRP A 87 6.26 9.31 0.71
CA TRP A 87 6.27 10.38 -0.28
C TRP A 87 7.34 11.43 0.00
N TRP A 88 7.61 11.73 1.28
CA TRP A 88 8.39 12.91 1.65
C TRP A 88 9.73 12.63 2.32
N TRP A 89 9.92 11.53 3.03
CA TRP A 89 11.22 11.23 3.65
C TRP A 89 12.32 11.04 2.60
N SER A 90 13.56 11.29 3.01
CA SER A 90 14.72 11.00 2.15
C SER A 90 14.88 9.49 2.01
N ARG A 91 15.43 9.05 0.85
CA ARG A 91 15.80 7.64 0.61
C ARG A 91 16.63 7.08 1.76
N GLN A 92 17.65 7.81 2.21
CA GLN A 92 18.53 7.41 3.31
C GLN A 92 17.79 7.22 4.63
N ARG A 93 16.84 8.10 4.97
CA ARG A 93 16.04 7.99 6.20
C ARG A 93 15.12 6.77 6.15
N LEU A 94 14.45 6.57 5.01
CA LEU A 94 13.52 5.44 4.83
C LEU A 94 14.26 4.10 4.85
N ALA A 95 15.41 3.99 4.17
CA ALA A 95 16.20 2.76 4.08
C ALA A 95 16.64 2.18 5.44
N ARG A 96 16.66 2.99 6.51
CA ARG A 96 16.97 2.53 7.88
C ARG A 96 15.83 1.76 8.55
N LEU A 97 14.63 1.79 7.97
CA LEU A 97 13.44 1.15 8.54
C LEU A 97 13.25 -0.31 8.14
N ALA A 98 13.96 -0.81 7.12
CA ALA A 98 13.69 -2.13 6.60
C ALA A 98 14.94 -2.95 6.28
N HIS A 99 14.76 -4.25 6.48
CA HIS A 99 15.59 -5.31 5.97
C HIS A 99 14.79 -6.04 4.87
N VAL A 100 15.44 -6.39 3.76
CA VAL A 100 14.80 -7.06 2.62
C VAL A 100 15.46 -8.41 2.45
N GLU A 101 14.67 -9.47 2.58
CA GLU A 101 15.07 -10.87 2.38
C GLU A 101 14.52 -11.37 1.03
N GLY A 102 15.24 -12.28 0.37
CA GLY A 102 14.81 -12.86 -0.91
C GLY A 102 15.05 -11.98 -2.14
N LEU A 103 15.79 -10.87 -2.01
CA LEU A 103 16.11 -9.96 -3.12
C LEU A 103 16.94 -10.66 -4.23
N GLU A 104 17.71 -11.67 -3.85
CA GLU A 104 18.47 -12.54 -4.75
C GLU A 104 17.58 -13.24 -5.78
N HIS A 105 16.33 -13.56 -5.46
CA HIS A 105 15.40 -14.17 -6.41
C HIS A 105 15.02 -13.20 -7.54
N LEU A 106 14.78 -11.92 -7.21
CA LEU A 106 14.49 -10.89 -8.20
C LEU A 106 15.70 -10.64 -9.11
N LYS A 107 16.89 -10.54 -8.51
CA LYS A 107 18.14 -10.36 -9.26
C LYS A 107 18.43 -11.53 -10.19
N GLN A 108 18.27 -12.76 -9.72
CA GLN A 108 18.50 -13.95 -10.54
C GLN A 108 17.51 -14.03 -11.70
N ALA A 109 16.23 -13.76 -11.46
CA ALA A 109 15.23 -13.73 -12.53
C ALA A 109 15.56 -12.67 -13.59
N GLN A 110 16.02 -11.49 -13.17
CA GLN A 110 16.48 -10.44 -14.07
C GLN A 110 17.68 -10.88 -14.91
N LEU A 111 18.69 -11.53 -14.29
CA LEU A 111 19.86 -12.07 -14.99
C LEU A 111 19.49 -13.14 -16.02
N ASP A 112 18.50 -13.96 -15.69
CA ASP A 112 17.94 -14.98 -16.58
C ASP A 112 17.05 -14.41 -17.69
N GLY A 113 16.81 -13.10 -17.73
CA GLY A 113 15.90 -12.45 -18.67
C GLY A 113 14.42 -12.83 -18.47
N LYS A 114 14.05 -13.29 -17.27
CA LYS A 114 12.69 -13.73 -16.92
C LYS A 114 11.94 -12.61 -16.21
N GLY A 115 10.74 -12.30 -16.70
CA GLY A 115 9.84 -11.40 -16.00
C GLY A 115 9.37 -11.99 -14.68
N VAL A 116 9.05 -11.12 -13.71
CA VAL A 116 8.59 -11.53 -12.39
C VAL A 116 7.25 -10.91 -12.09
N ILE A 117 6.29 -11.72 -11.65
CA ILE A 117 5.08 -11.24 -10.98
C ILE A 117 5.37 -11.24 -9.49
N LEU A 118 5.56 -10.06 -8.92
CA LEU A 118 5.73 -9.88 -7.49
C LEU A 118 4.34 -9.80 -6.85
N MET A 119 3.88 -10.93 -6.31
CA MET A 119 2.60 -11.00 -5.63
C MET A 119 2.67 -10.31 -4.27
N ALA A 120 1.75 -9.40 -4.03
CA ALA A 120 1.56 -8.76 -2.74
C ALA A 120 0.09 -8.79 -2.34
N LEU A 121 -0.17 -8.52 -1.07
CA LEU A 121 -1.52 -8.36 -0.54
C LEU A 121 -1.68 -6.92 -0.04
N HIS A 122 -2.91 -6.44 0.06
CA HIS A 122 -3.25 -5.11 0.57
C HIS A 122 -3.08 -5.03 2.09
N PHE A 123 -1.86 -5.28 2.58
CA PHE A 123 -1.47 -5.00 3.95
C PHE A 123 -1.36 -3.49 4.19
N THR A 124 -1.49 -3.10 5.45
CA THR A 124 -1.41 -1.68 5.88
C THR A 124 -0.09 -1.01 5.50
N THR A 125 1.00 -1.77 5.41
CA THR A 125 2.34 -1.28 5.07
C THR A 125 2.62 -1.21 3.55
N LEU A 126 1.61 -1.33 2.69
CA LEU A 126 1.78 -1.44 1.24
C LEU A 126 2.60 -0.29 0.62
N GLU A 127 2.25 0.96 0.91
CA GLU A 127 2.94 2.14 0.33
C GLU A 127 4.40 2.23 0.75
N ILE A 128 4.68 2.02 2.05
CA ILE A 128 6.05 2.09 2.56
C ILE A 128 6.90 0.89 2.13
N GLY A 129 6.29 -0.29 2.05
CA GLY A 129 6.91 -1.47 1.48
C GLY A 129 7.33 -1.26 0.02
N ALA A 130 6.43 -0.69 -0.80
CA ALA A 130 6.74 -0.35 -2.19
C ALA A 130 7.87 0.68 -2.31
N ALA A 131 7.86 1.74 -1.49
CA ALA A 131 8.92 2.76 -1.48
C ALA A 131 10.27 2.23 -0.98
N LEU A 132 10.28 1.26 -0.06
CA LEU A 132 11.49 0.61 0.43
C LEU A 132 12.06 -0.37 -0.58
N LEU A 133 11.21 -1.22 -1.16
CA LEU A 133 11.63 -2.21 -2.15
C LEU A 133 12.05 -1.56 -3.47
N GLY A 134 11.35 -0.52 -3.90
CA GLY A 134 11.70 0.27 -5.10
C GLY A 134 13.10 0.90 -5.04
N GLN A 135 13.64 1.12 -3.83
CA GLN A 135 15.02 1.59 -3.67
C GLN A 135 16.07 0.49 -3.92
N LYS A 136 15.66 -0.78 -3.94
CA LYS A 136 16.54 -1.95 -4.08
C LYS A 136 16.42 -2.62 -5.44
N HIS A 137 15.24 -2.57 -6.05
CA HIS A 137 14.97 -3.15 -7.36
C HIS A 137 13.85 -2.38 -8.05
N THR A 138 14.00 -2.15 -9.36
CA THR A 138 12.94 -1.54 -10.16
C THR A 138 11.77 -2.51 -10.27
N ILE A 139 10.59 -2.04 -9.87
CA ILE A 139 9.34 -2.81 -9.95
C ILE A 139 8.28 -1.92 -10.60
N ASP A 140 7.66 -2.39 -11.66
CA ASP A 140 6.56 -1.69 -12.30
C ASP A 140 5.29 -1.83 -11.48
N GLY A 141 4.60 -0.71 -11.26
CA GLY A 141 3.39 -0.66 -10.48
C GLY A 141 2.17 -0.63 -11.38
N MET A 142 1.13 -1.38 -11.01
CA MET A 142 -0.20 -1.06 -11.52
C MET A 142 -0.62 0.31 -11.01
N TYR A 143 -1.06 1.18 -11.90
CA TYR A 143 -1.48 2.52 -11.59
C TYR A 143 -2.94 2.71 -11.98
N ARG A 144 -3.63 3.53 -11.20
CA ARG A 144 -4.95 4.05 -11.53
C ARG A 144 -4.96 5.50 -11.09
N GLU A 145 -5.27 6.38 -12.01
CA GLU A 145 -5.35 7.82 -11.72
C GLU A 145 -6.33 8.09 -10.58
N HIS A 146 -5.90 8.95 -9.65
CA HIS A 146 -6.76 9.42 -8.58
C HIS A 146 -7.68 10.53 -9.11
N GLY A 147 -8.97 10.48 -8.77
CA GLY A 147 -9.97 11.42 -9.31
C GLY A 147 -9.73 12.91 -8.97
N ASN A 148 -8.88 13.19 -7.98
CA ASN A 148 -8.35 14.54 -7.75
C ASN A 148 -6.95 14.68 -8.36
N PRO A 149 -6.76 15.54 -9.38
CA PRO A 149 -5.51 15.63 -10.13
C PRO A 149 -4.34 16.23 -9.34
N LEU A 150 -4.59 17.04 -8.30
CA LEU A 150 -3.52 17.50 -7.42
C LEU A 150 -3.03 16.37 -6.52
N PHE A 151 -3.95 15.61 -5.94
CA PHE A 151 -3.58 14.46 -5.11
C PHE A 151 -2.83 13.41 -5.93
N ASP A 152 -3.33 13.12 -7.14
CA ASP A 152 -2.69 12.25 -8.13
C ASP A 152 -1.24 12.66 -8.39
N PHE A 153 -1.02 13.93 -8.74
CA PHE A 153 0.31 14.49 -8.98
C PHE A 153 1.27 14.29 -7.79
N ILE A 154 0.79 14.54 -6.57
CA ILE A 154 1.60 14.41 -5.35
C ILE A 154 1.90 12.93 -5.05
N GLN A 155 0.92 12.06 -5.15
CA GLN A 155 1.07 10.61 -4.96
C GLN A 155 2.07 10.04 -5.95
N ARG A 156 1.89 10.33 -7.24
CA ARG A 156 2.77 9.86 -8.31
C ARG A 156 4.22 10.30 -8.09
N ARG A 157 4.44 11.59 -7.84
CA ARG A 157 5.77 12.13 -7.52
C ARG A 157 6.39 11.47 -6.28
N GLY A 158 5.56 11.20 -5.27
CA GLY A 158 5.96 10.51 -4.04
C GLY A 158 6.38 9.06 -4.26
N ARG A 159 5.72 8.33 -5.16
CA ARG A 159 6.06 6.94 -5.49
C ARG A 159 7.28 6.84 -6.42
N GLU A 160 7.31 7.61 -7.50
CA GLU A 160 8.36 7.54 -8.54
C GLU A 160 9.76 7.89 -8.01
N ARG A 161 9.88 8.79 -7.03
CA ARG A 161 11.21 9.17 -6.47
C ARG A 161 11.97 7.98 -5.86
N HIS A 162 11.26 6.95 -5.41
CA HIS A 162 11.85 5.75 -4.83
C HIS A 162 12.13 4.67 -5.86
N ASN A 163 11.60 4.80 -7.08
CA ASN A 163 11.66 3.79 -8.13
C ASN A 163 11.68 4.47 -9.52
N LEU A 164 12.82 5.09 -9.86
CA LEU A 164 12.89 6.08 -10.95
C LEU A 164 12.63 5.49 -12.34
N ASP A 165 12.93 4.21 -12.53
CA ASP A 165 12.75 3.51 -13.81
C ASP A 165 11.45 2.69 -13.86
N SER A 166 10.54 2.88 -12.89
CA SER A 166 9.25 2.17 -12.89
C SER A 166 8.32 2.73 -13.94
N LEU A 167 7.61 1.84 -14.60
CA LEU A 167 6.50 2.15 -15.47
C LEU A 167 5.19 1.95 -14.71
N ALA A 168 4.28 2.88 -14.92
CA ALA A 168 2.88 2.75 -14.54
C ALA A 168 2.17 1.91 -15.60
N VAL A 169 1.58 0.80 -15.20
CA VAL A 169 0.75 -0.04 -16.08
C VAL A 169 -0.70 0.17 -15.66
N GLU A 170 -1.54 0.64 -16.59
CA GLU A 170 -2.97 0.69 -16.34
C GLU A 170 -3.47 -0.71 -16.07
N ARG A 171 -4.30 -0.85 -15.04
CA ARG A 171 -4.66 -2.16 -14.51
C ARG A 171 -5.43 -3.01 -15.51
N GLU A 172 -6.21 -2.40 -16.39
CA GLU A 172 -6.94 -3.07 -17.47
C GLU A 172 -6.04 -3.46 -18.65
N ASP A 173 -4.79 -2.97 -18.72
CA ASP A 173 -3.85 -3.25 -19.80
C ASP A 173 -3.05 -4.55 -19.57
N VAL A 174 -3.76 -5.67 -19.64
CA VAL A 174 -3.17 -7.02 -19.53
C VAL A 174 -2.09 -7.24 -20.61
N ARG A 175 -2.27 -6.67 -21.81
CA ARG A 175 -1.30 -6.82 -22.91
C ARG A 175 0.00 -6.07 -22.62
N GLY A 176 -0.08 -4.85 -22.10
CA GLY A 176 1.06 -4.08 -21.62
C GLY A 176 1.82 -4.81 -20.52
N MET A 177 1.09 -5.36 -19.54
CA MET A 177 1.67 -6.18 -18.47
C MET A 177 2.46 -7.37 -19.03
N LEU A 178 1.87 -8.15 -19.96
CA LEU A 178 2.56 -9.28 -20.60
C LEU A 178 3.79 -8.86 -21.40
N LYS A 179 3.76 -7.69 -22.07
CA LYS A 179 4.90 -7.15 -22.80
C LYS A 179 6.07 -6.84 -21.86
N LEU A 180 5.80 -6.25 -20.69
CA LEU A 180 6.81 -5.93 -19.70
C LEU A 180 7.42 -7.19 -19.06
N LEU A 181 6.59 -8.19 -18.75
CA LEU A 181 7.07 -9.49 -18.26
C LEU A 181 7.98 -10.18 -19.29
N ARG A 182 7.60 -10.17 -20.57
CA ARG A 182 8.44 -10.72 -21.66
C ARG A 182 9.75 -9.94 -21.85
N ALA A 183 9.80 -8.69 -21.42
CA ALA A 183 11.02 -7.87 -21.41
C ALA A 183 11.87 -8.08 -20.15
N GLY A 184 11.59 -9.10 -19.33
CA GLY A 184 12.37 -9.40 -18.13
C GLY A 184 12.08 -8.49 -16.93
N ARG A 185 11.00 -7.70 -16.96
CA ARG A 185 10.68 -6.74 -15.89
C ARG A 185 9.89 -7.38 -14.76
N ALA A 186 10.03 -6.81 -13.57
CA ALA A 186 9.25 -7.18 -12.40
C ALA A 186 8.01 -6.29 -12.28
N ILE A 187 6.84 -6.89 -12.05
CA ILE A 187 5.56 -6.19 -11.94
C ILE A 187 4.93 -6.51 -10.59
N TRP A 188 4.50 -5.47 -9.88
CA TRP A 188 3.74 -5.60 -8.64
C TRP A 188 2.29 -5.96 -8.95
N TYR A 189 1.80 -7.06 -8.38
CA TYR A 189 0.43 -7.53 -8.57
C TYR A 189 -0.25 -7.90 -7.25
N ALA A 190 -1.47 -7.39 -7.02
CA ALA A 190 -2.24 -7.63 -5.80
C ALA A 190 -3.59 -8.32 -6.13
N PRO A 191 -3.69 -9.65 -5.93
CA PRO A 191 -4.86 -10.45 -6.33
C PRO A 191 -5.96 -10.55 -5.26
N ASP A 192 -5.84 -9.86 -4.12
CA ASP A 192 -6.67 -10.05 -2.92
C ASP A 192 -7.91 -9.15 -2.84
N GLN A 193 -8.36 -8.63 -3.98
CA GLN A 193 -9.59 -7.85 -4.08
C GLN A 193 -10.52 -8.43 -5.14
N ASP A 194 -11.82 -8.32 -4.88
CA ASP A 194 -12.85 -8.69 -5.83
C ASP A 194 -13.05 -7.59 -6.89
N TYR A 195 -13.02 -8.01 -8.15
CA TYR A 195 -13.22 -7.15 -9.32
C TYR A 195 -14.51 -7.47 -10.08
N GLY A 196 -15.42 -8.18 -9.43
CA GLY A 196 -16.72 -8.54 -9.94
C GLY A 196 -16.71 -9.90 -10.64
N ALA A 197 -17.91 -10.49 -10.75
CA ALA A 197 -18.11 -11.87 -11.18
C ALA A 197 -17.52 -12.25 -12.56
N LYS A 198 -17.25 -11.27 -13.43
CA LYS A 198 -16.66 -11.52 -14.76
C LYS A 198 -15.12 -11.59 -14.73
N GLN A 199 -14.49 -11.07 -13.68
CA GLN A 199 -13.04 -10.91 -13.57
C GLN A 199 -12.45 -11.62 -12.35
N SER A 200 -13.29 -12.28 -11.56
CA SER A 200 -12.93 -13.04 -10.36
C SER A 200 -13.35 -14.50 -10.52
N ILE A 201 -12.59 -15.40 -9.91
CA ILE A 201 -13.00 -16.80 -9.68
C ILE A 201 -13.10 -17.00 -8.17
N PHE A 202 -14.06 -17.83 -7.74
CA PHE A 202 -14.13 -18.19 -6.33
C PHE A 202 -13.02 -19.18 -5.99
N VAL A 203 -12.23 -18.85 -4.98
CA VAL A 203 -11.20 -19.73 -4.42
C VAL A 203 -11.30 -19.81 -2.90
N PRO A 204 -10.91 -20.92 -2.27
CA PRO A 204 -10.90 -21.00 -0.81
C PRO A 204 -9.87 -20.02 -0.21
N LEU A 205 -10.35 -19.05 0.58
CA LEU A 205 -9.55 -18.16 1.41
C LEU A 205 -10.00 -18.34 2.87
N PHE A 206 -9.10 -18.82 3.74
CA PHE A 206 -9.44 -19.28 5.10
C PHE A 206 -10.59 -20.32 5.13
N GLY A 207 -10.64 -21.19 4.11
CA GLY A 207 -11.66 -22.24 3.99
C GLY A 207 -13.03 -21.73 3.50
N ILE A 208 -13.15 -20.45 3.15
CA ILE A 208 -14.39 -19.84 2.65
C ILE A 208 -14.20 -19.49 1.18
N GLN A 209 -15.21 -19.75 0.34
CA GLN A 209 -15.17 -19.33 -1.06
C GLN A 209 -15.27 -17.80 -1.13
N ALA A 210 -14.24 -17.17 -1.69
CA ALA A 210 -14.12 -15.72 -1.86
C ALA A 210 -13.62 -15.37 -3.26
#